data_AF-A0A178M5X8-F1
#
_entry.id   AF-A0A178M5X8-F1
#
_cell.length_a   1.000
_cell.length_b   1.000
_cell.length_c   1.000
_cell.angle_alpha   90.00
_cell.angle_beta   90.00
_cell.angle_gamma   90.00
#
_symmetry.space_group_name_H-M   'P 1'
#
loop_
_entity.id
_entity.type
_entity.pdbx_description
1 polymer ?
#
loop_
_entity_poly.entity_id
_entity_poly.type
_entity_poly.pdbx_seq_one_letter_code
_entity_poly.pdbx_strand_id
1 'polypeptide(L)'
;MTPRIAYCSPVNPAPSGISDYSEELLPYLAQYAEITLFVEDGLRPTNPQLERHFTVLPIRKLERLARRGVFDAIVYHMGNSPAHAGIWRVAQRVPGVMVMHDFVLHHFMVWYAANVQRDIKRYVAMMRARYGAEGENVAQLMIRSRFSEAAFSFPCNEDVLAAAKAVIGHSRYLLEQVAAIRPDLPRGLVPMGVPLPPVIDRNEARRRLGIPLERPLLATFGNINAWKRIEPTLRALSALRREGIDAHCVLVGSVSPNYALKSVIERLGLQAAVTVTGYVERSRFEDYVAATDVCLNLRYPTAGETSASLLRLLGAGKPTLVSAVDAFCELPPDVVAQVDVDECETDMIVAYCRRLLADPALAAALGARARAYVATNHTLPGAARAMIGFLAEVYGWPAPRLLRAEPLWDPAPPLAPVTSPASPAQPAAASPSLLVQAAARAAAEIGLTEDDTAALRSVAARIDELT
;
A
#
# COMPACT_ATOMS: atom_id res chain seq x y z
N MET A 1 20.51 19.10 22.21
CA MET A 1 20.52 17.63 22.36
C MET A 1 20.30 17.03 20.98
N THR A 2 21.04 15.99 20.63
CA THR A 2 20.80 15.19 19.43
C THR A 2 20.03 13.93 19.87
N PRO A 3 18.73 13.80 19.54
CA PRO A 3 17.96 12.63 19.97
C PRO A 3 18.46 11.35 19.30
N ARG A 4 18.57 10.27 20.07
CA ARG A 4 18.87 8.91 19.59
C ARG A 4 17.58 8.10 19.55
N ILE A 5 17.13 7.75 18.35
CA ILE A 5 15.84 7.09 18.12
C ILE A 5 16.06 5.65 17.68
N ALA A 6 15.40 4.71 18.37
CA ALA A 6 15.18 3.36 17.86
C ALA A 6 13.94 3.38 16.97
N TYR A 7 14.15 3.28 15.66
CA TYR A 7 13.08 3.26 14.67
C TYR A 7 12.78 1.81 14.28
N CYS A 8 11.60 1.30 14.63
CA CYS A 8 11.23 -0.09 14.46
C CYS A 8 10.15 -0.20 13.38
N SER A 9 10.50 -0.72 12.21
CA SER A 9 9.60 -0.80 11.07
C SER A 9 9.97 -1.94 10.12
N PRO A 10 9.01 -2.53 9.39
CA PRO A 10 9.35 -3.26 8.18
C PRO A 10 10.05 -2.33 7.19
N VAL A 11 10.93 -2.93 6.38
CA VAL A 11 11.61 -2.30 5.22
C VAL A 11 11.65 -3.32 4.09
N ASN A 12 11.94 -2.88 2.87
CA ASN A 12 11.97 -3.78 1.71
C ASN A 12 13.05 -4.85 1.91
N PRO A 13 12.73 -6.14 1.63
CA PRO A 13 11.65 -6.61 0.77
C PRO A 13 10.38 -7.09 1.50
N ALA A 14 10.15 -6.68 2.75
CA ALA A 14 8.91 -7.07 3.44
C ALA A 14 7.68 -6.54 2.68
N PRO A 15 6.68 -7.39 2.36
CA PRO A 15 5.55 -7.02 1.50
C PRO A 15 4.51 -6.17 2.26
N SER A 16 4.87 -4.93 2.57
CA SER A 16 4.05 -3.95 3.28
C SER A 16 4.28 -2.57 2.69
N GLY A 17 3.22 -1.78 2.49
CA GLY A 17 3.36 -0.38 2.08
C GLY A 17 4.10 0.47 3.12
N ILE A 18 4.19 0.00 4.37
CA ILE A 18 4.92 0.64 5.46
C ILE A 18 6.44 0.51 5.24
N SER A 19 6.88 -0.52 4.52
CA SER A 19 8.28 -0.68 4.07
C SER A 19 8.71 0.50 3.22
N ASP A 20 7.93 0.78 2.15
CA ASP A 20 8.19 1.92 1.26
C ASP A 20 8.12 3.24 2.02
N TYR A 21 7.05 3.46 2.80
CA TYR A 21 6.90 4.68 3.60
C TYR A 21 8.09 4.93 4.53
N SER A 22 8.60 3.88 5.18
CA SER A 22 9.72 4.01 6.11
C SER A 22 11.01 4.39 5.39
N GLU A 23 11.29 3.74 4.26
CA GLU A 23 12.44 4.07 3.44
C GLU A 23 12.35 5.48 2.82
N GLU A 24 11.14 5.96 2.53
CA GLU A 24 10.93 7.32 2.04
C GLU A 24 11.11 8.38 3.14
N LEU A 25 10.69 8.08 4.38
CA LEU A 25 10.73 9.03 5.51
C LEU A 25 12.10 9.12 6.19
N LEU A 26 12.80 7.99 6.36
CA LEU A 26 14.06 7.90 7.10
C LEU A 26 15.13 8.94 6.70
N PRO A 27 15.38 9.28 5.41
CA PRO A 27 16.43 10.23 5.07
C PRO A 27 16.12 11.64 5.57
N TYR A 28 14.84 12.00 5.66
CA TYR A 28 14.38 13.30 6.17
C TYR A 28 14.33 13.31 7.71
N LEU A 29 13.90 12.21 8.33
CA LEU A 29 13.90 12.11 9.80
C LEU A 29 15.33 12.17 10.37
N ALA A 30 16.31 11.60 9.66
CA ALA A 30 17.74 11.63 10.02
C ALA A 30 18.37 13.04 9.96
N GLN A 31 17.65 14.02 9.41
CA GLN A 31 18.04 15.43 9.52
C GLN A 31 17.88 15.97 10.94
N TYR A 32 17.12 15.31 11.82
CA TYR A 32 16.82 15.80 13.17
C TYR A 32 17.28 14.88 14.29
N ALA A 33 17.62 13.61 13.99
CA ALA A 33 17.97 12.62 14.99
C ALA A 33 19.03 11.62 14.49
N GLU A 34 19.72 10.99 15.43
CA GLU A 34 20.51 9.78 15.18
C GLU A 34 19.57 8.57 15.23
N ILE A 35 19.50 7.80 14.14
CA ILE A 35 18.54 6.71 13.99
C ILE A 35 19.27 5.37 13.99
N THR A 36 18.83 4.46 14.85
CA THR A 36 19.11 3.02 14.73
C THR A 36 17.86 2.33 14.22
N LEU A 37 17.97 1.68 13.07
CA LEU A 37 16.86 0.98 12.43
C LEU A 37 16.77 -0.45 12.96
N PHE A 38 15.61 -0.82 13.49
CA PHE A 38 15.30 -2.17 13.91
C PHE A 38 14.31 -2.84 12.95
N VAL A 39 14.70 -3.98 12.41
CA VAL A 39 13.93 -4.77 11.44
C VAL A 39 13.63 -6.16 11.96
N GLU A 40 12.68 -6.87 11.33
CA GLU A 40 12.35 -8.25 11.69
C GLU A 40 13.60 -9.16 11.69
N ASP A 41 13.59 -10.13 12.58
CA ASP A 41 14.71 -11.06 12.73
C ASP A 41 14.95 -11.86 11.44
N GLY A 42 16.16 -11.70 10.87
CA GLY A 42 16.55 -12.41 9.64
C GLY A 42 16.20 -11.66 8.35
N LEU A 43 15.45 -10.55 8.42
CA LEU A 43 15.25 -9.67 7.27
C LEU A 43 16.57 -9.01 6.87
N ARG A 44 16.88 -9.06 5.56
CA ARG A 44 17.99 -8.31 4.96
C ARG A 44 17.41 -7.23 4.06
N PRO A 45 17.65 -5.94 4.37
CA PRO A 45 17.09 -4.87 3.55
C PRO A 45 17.62 -4.93 2.12
N THR A 46 16.76 -4.72 1.12
CA THR A 46 17.17 -4.65 -0.29
C THR A 46 17.62 -3.26 -0.71
N ASN A 47 17.27 -2.23 0.06
CA ASN A 47 17.72 -0.87 -0.21
C ASN A 47 19.12 -0.64 0.39
N PRO A 48 20.16 -0.48 -0.44
CA PRO A 48 21.54 -0.34 0.04
C PRO A 48 21.78 0.96 0.81
N GLN A 49 20.93 1.99 0.65
CA GLN A 49 21.08 3.24 1.40
C GLN A 49 20.87 3.03 2.89
N LEU A 50 20.07 2.03 3.29
CA LEU A 50 19.81 1.76 4.69
C LEU A 50 21.06 1.32 5.44
N GLU A 51 21.80 0.34 4.90
CA GLU A 51 23.04 -0.15 5.52
C GLU A 51 24.19 0.85 5.38
N ARG A 52 24.16 1.69 4.34
CA ARG A 52 25.14 2.75 4.14
C ARG A 52 25.03 3.85 5.19
N HIS A 53 23.81 4.20 5.61
CA HIS A 53 23.56 5.38 6.42
C HIS A 53 23.09 5.11 7.85
N PHE A 54 22.59 3.92 8.16
CA PHE A 54 22.12 3.57 9.51
C PHE A 54 22.78 2.33 10.06
N THR A 55 22.82 2.28 11.39
CA THR A 55 23.00 0.99 12.08
C THR A 55 21.68 0.22 11.99
N VAL A 56 21.69 -0.89 11.24
CA VAL A 56 20.53 -1.78 11.08
C VAL A 56 20.70 -2.99 11.99
N LEU A 57 19.72 -3.24 12.88
CA LEU A 57 19.76 -4.32 13.86
C LEU A 57 18.50 -5.19 13.82
N PRO A 58 18.60 -6.49 14.14
CA PRO A 58 17.43 -7.33 14.33
C PRO A 58 16.66 -6.90 15.59
N ILE A 59 15.32 -6.87 15.50
CA ILE A 59 14.40 -6.36 16.53
C ILE A 59 14.59 -7.05 17.88
N ARG A 60 15.03 -8.34 17.92
CA ARG A 60 15.35 -9.04 19.18
C ARG A 60 16.40 -8.35 20.04
N LYS A 61 17.26 -7.49 19.48
CA LYS A 61 18.29 -6.77 20.23
C LYS A 61 17.75 -5.54 20.97
N LEU A 62 16.59 -5.02 20.57
CA LEU A 62 16.06 -3.74 21.06
C LEU A 62 15.88 -3.75 22.56
N GLU A 63 15.25 -4.77 23.12
CA GLU A 63 14.92 -4.84 24.54
C GLU A 63 16.16 -4.71 25.45
N ARG A 64 17.26 -5.38 25.08
CA ARG A 64 18.52 -5.29 25.82
C ARG A 64 19.16 -3.91 25.70
N LEU A 65 19.09 -3.27 24.53
CA LEU A 65 19.69 -1.95 24.30
C LEU A 65 18.86 -0.84 24.96
N ALA A 66 17.54 -0.93 24.92
CA ALA A 66 16.63 -0.03 25.60
C ALA A 66 16.87 0.00 27.11
N ARG A 67 17.02 -1.18 27.76
CA ARG A 67 17.37 -1.29 29.19
C ARG A 67 18.69 -0.62 29.57
N ARG A 68 19.61 -0.46 28.62
CA ARG A 68 20.91 0.21 28.83
C ARG A 68 20.84 1.73 28.62
N GLY A 69 19.67 2.30 28.33
CA GLY A 69 19.52 3.74 28.09
C GLY A 69 20.18 4.23 26.79
N VAL A 70 20.30 3.34 25.79
CA VAL A 70 20.94 3.66 24.50
C VAL A 70 20.10 4.65 23.67
N PHE A 71 18.78 4.65 23.86
CA PHE A 71 17.84 5.43 23.07
C PHE A 71 17.06 6.40 23.94
N ASP A 72 16.82 7.59 23.40
CA ASP A 72 16.01 8.64 24.04
C ASP A 72 14.52 8.46 23.69
N ALA A 73 14.23 7.87 22.53
CA ALA A 73 12.88 7.44 22.14
C ALA A 73 12.90 6.12 21.34
N ILE A 74 11.78 5.41 21.42
CA ILE A 74 11.51 4.22 20.61
C ILE A 74 10.22 4.48 19.83
N VAL A 75 10.27 4.25 18.53
CA VAL A 75 9.16 4.42 17.59
C VAL A 75 8.85 3.08 16.95
N TYR A 76 7.59 2.65 17.02
CA TYR A 76 7.11 1.39 16.45
C TYR A 76 6.10 1.67 15.34
N HIS A 77 6.33 1.13 14.15
CA HIS A 77 5.36 1.20 13.05
C HIS A 77 4.47 -0.04 13.09
N MET A 78 3.17 0.19 13.21
CA MET A 78 2.17 -0.87 13.35
C MET A 78 1.11 -0.73 12.26
N GLY A 79 0.92 -1.81 11.50
CA GLY A 79 -0.16 -1.94 10.53
C GLY A 79 -0.76 -3.35 10.55
N ASN A 80 -1.78 -3.56 9.74
CA ASN A 80 -2.59 -4.77 9.72
C ASN A 80 -1.96 -5.90 8.87
N SER A 81 -0.67 -6.19 9.08
CA SER A 81 0.09 -7.18 8.28
C SER A 81 1.06 -8.03 9.12
N PRO A 82 1.39 -9.26 8.66
CA PRO A 82 2.39 -10.12 9.30
C PRO A 82 3.77 -9.47 9.53
N ALA A 83 4.12 -8.45 8.74
CA ALA A 83 5.43 -7.80 8.79
C ALA A 83 5.72 -7.09 10.14
N HIS A 84 4.71 -6.92 11.00
CA HIS A 84 4.82 -6.27 12.30
C HIS A 84 4.96 -7.25 13.47
N ALA A 85 5.12 -8.56 13.21
CA ALA A 85 5.14 -9.58 14.25
C ALA A 85 6.21 -9.37 15.34
N GLY A 86 7.46 -9.20 14.93
CA GLY A 86 8.59 -8.97 15.84
C GLY A 86 8.50 -7.61 16.53
N ILE A 87 8.01 -6.59 15.81
CA ILE A 87 7.73 -5.25 16.34
C ILE A 87 6.72 -5.36 17.50
N TRP A 88 5.56 -5.98 17.25
CA TRP A 88 4.53 -6.16 18.27
C TRP A 88 5.01 -7.01 19.45
N ARG A 89 5.82 -8.05 19.19
CA ARG A 89 6.40 -8.88 20.25
C ARG A 89 7.24 -8.05 21.21
N VAL A 90 8.02 -7.09 20.73
CA VAL A 90 8.88 -6.25 21.59
C VAL A 90 8.12 -5.08 22.19
N ALA A 91 7.21 -4.45 21.45
CA ALA A 91 6.40 -3.34 21.94
C ALA A 91 5.57 -3.70 23.19
N GLN A 92 5.13 -4.96 23.31
CA GLN A 92 4.47 -5.48 24.52
C GLN A 92 5.34 -5.45 25.80
N ARG A 93 6.67 -5.42 25.65
CA ARG A 93 7.62 -5.47 26.78
C ARG A 93 8.38 -4.17 26.99
N VAL A 94 8.52 -3.36 25.93
CA VAL A 94 9.26 -2.11 25.94
C VAL A 94 8.38 -1.01 25.36
N PRO A 95 7.72 -0.22 26.21
CA PRO A 95 6.84 0.85 25.76
C PRO A 95 7.57 1.88 24.90
N GLY A 96 6.88 2.43 23.91
CA GLY A 96 7.38 3.44 22.98
C GLY A 96 6.23 4.16 22.29
N VAL A 97 6.54 5.04 21.35
CA VAL A 97 5.54 5.73 20.53
C VAL A 97 5.10 4.82 19.39
N MET A 98 3.79 4.65 19.23
CA MET A 98 3.20 3.78 18.23
C MET A 98 2.71 4.61 17.03
N VAL A 99 3.30 4.42 15.86
CA VAL A 99 2.79 4.95 14.60
C VAL A 99 1.78 3.95 14.06
N MET A 100 0.50 4.29 14.15
CA MET A 100 -0.60 3.45 13.68
C MET A 100 -0.94 3.79 12.24
N HIS A 101 -0.72 2.82 11.34
CA HIS A 101 -1.06 2.91 9.92
C HIS A 101 -2.49 2.43 9.63
N ASP A 102 -3.00 1.55 10.48
CA ASP A 102 -4.36 1.03 10.47
C ASP A 102 -4.92 1.13 11.90
N PHE A 103 -6.16 1.56 12.04
CA PHE A 103 -6.87 1.50 13.31
C PHE A 103 -7.32 0.06 13.61
N VAL A 104 -7.83 -0.65 12.61
CA VAL A 104 -8.25 -2.05 12.72
C VAL A 104 -7.07 -2.99 12.47
N LEU A 105 -6.63 -3.69 13.51
CA LEU A 105 -5.53 -4.65 13.52
C LEU A 105 -6.01 -6.12 13.60
N HIS A 106 -7.30 -6.37 13.34
CA HIS A 106 -7.91 -7.69 13.48
C HIS A 106 -7.21 -8.78 12.66
N HIS A 107 -6.91 -8.53 11.38
CA HIS A 107 -6.23 -9.51 10.50
C HIS A 107 -4.82 -9.82 11.02
N PHE A 108 -4.10 -8.82 11.51
CA PHE A 108 -2.83 -9.03 12.20
C PHE A 108 -2.99 -9.88 13.45
N MET A 109 -3.97 -9.59 14.32
CA MET A 109 -4.14 -10.29 15.60
C MET A 109 -4.50 -11.77 15.43
N VAL A 110 -5.41 -12.09 14.50
CA VAL A 110 -5.73 -13.50 14.19
C VAL A 110 -4.52 -14.23 13.61
N TRP A 111 -3.79 -13.59 12.69
CA TRP A 111 -2.57 -14.16 12.11
C TRP A 111 -1.49 -14.36 13.18
N TYR A 112 -1.31 -13.40 14.09
CA TYR A 112 -0.32 -13.45 15.16
C TYR A 112 -0.63 -14.58 16.15
N ALA A 113 -1.90 -14.72 16.55
CA ALA A 113 -2.34 -15.81 17.42
C ALA A 113 -2.09 -17.19 16.78
N ALA A 114 -2.42 -17.35 15.49
CA ALA A 114 -2.23 -18.61 14.77
C ALA A 114 -0.76 -18.95 14.51
N ASN A 115 0.03 -18.00 14.02
CA ASN A 115 1.36 -18.28 13.44
C ASN A 115 2.50 -18.01 14.42
N VAL A 116 2.34 -17.04 15.32
CA VAL A 116 3.40 -16.64 16.26
C VAL A 116 3.16 -17.26 17.63
N GLN A 117 1.96 -17.10 18.19
CA GLN A 117 1.63 -17.67 19.49
C GLN A 117 1.28 -19.16 19.41
N ARG A 118 0.83 -19.64 18.23
CA ARG A 118 0.31 -20.99 18.02
C ARG A 118 -0.84 -21.33 18.98
N ASP A 119 -1.63 -20.32 19.31
CA ASP A 119 -2.75 -20.40 20.25
C ASP A 119 -3.95 -19.60 19.73
N ILE A 120 -4.65 -20.20 18.76
CA ILE A 120 -5.84 -19.57 18.17
C ILE A 120 -7.01 -19.50 19.15
N LYS A 121 -7.05 -20.37 20.18
CA LYS A 121 -8.09 -20.37 21.20
C LYS A 121 -8.01 -19.10 22.05
N ARG A 122 -6.79 -18.63 22.33
CA ARG A 122 -6.57 -17.34 23.00
C ARG A 122 -7.17 -16.17 22.24
N TYR A 123 -7.08 -16.16 20.91
CA TYR A 123 -7.73 -15.14 20.08
C TYR A 123 -9.26 -15.20 20.20
N VAL A 124 -9.87 -16.39 20.14
CA VAL A 124 -11.32 -16.54 20.35
C VAL A 124 -11.75 -16.05 21.72
N ALA A 125 -11.00 -16.43 22.77
CA ALA A 125 -11.29 -16.00 24.14
C ALA A 125 -11.16 -14.48 24.29
N MET A 126 -10.14 -13.86 23.67
CA MET A 126 -9.98 -12.41 23.63
C MET A 126 -11.16 -11.73 22.93
N MET A 127 -11.57 -12.23 21.76
CA MET A 127 -12.71 -11.69 21.01
C MET A 127 -14.01 -11.76 21.83
N ARG A 128 -14.26 -12.90 22.50
CA ARG A 128 -15.40 -13.06 23.39
C ARG A 128 -15.35 -12.11 24.59
N ALA A 129 -14.18 -11.97 25.21
CA ALA A 129 -14.00 -11.14 26.40
C ALA A 129 -14.19 -9.65 26.09
N ARG A 130 -13.76 -9.17 24.90
CA ARG A 130 -13.84 -7.76 24.51
C ARG A 130 -15.15 -7.39 23.84
N TYR A 131 -15.67 -8.26 23.00
CA TYR A 131 -16.77 -7.93 22.09
C TYR A 131 -17.97 -8.89 22.21
N GLY A 132 -18.01 -9.68 23.28
CA GLY A 132 -19.12 -10.57 23.58
C GLY A 132 -19.33 -11.68 22.54
N ALA A 133 -20.58 -12.14 22.45
CA ALA A 133 -20.96 -13.25 21.56
C ALA A 133 -20.75 -12.92 20.08
N GLU A 134 -20.94 -11.66 19.67
CA GLU A 134 -20.72 -11.21 18.30
C GLU A 134 -19.24 -11.32 17.91
N GLY A 135 -18.35 -10.86 18.78
CA GLY A 135 -16.91 -11.01 18.58
C GLY A 135 -16.48 -12.47 18.44
N GLU A 136 -16.99 -13.35 19.31
CA GLU A 136 -16.72 -14.79 19.24
C GLU A 136 -17.19 -15.39 17.91
N ASN A 137 -18.40 -15.03 17.46
CA ASN A 137 -18.95 -15.50 16.19
C ASN A 137 -18.07 -15.10 15.01
N VAL A 138 -17.64 -13.83 14.96
CA VAL A 138 -16.73 -13.35 13.92
C VAL A 138 -15.36 -14.04 14.02
N ALA A 139 -14.84 -14.26 15.22
CA ALA A 139 -13.61 -15.01 15.43
C ALA A 139 -13.67 -16.42 14.81
N GLN A 140 -14.79 -17.13 15.04
CA GLN A 140 -15.02 -18.46 14.47
C GLN A 140 -15.09 -18.46 12.94
N LEU A 141 -15.65 -17.40 12.34
CA LEU A 141 -15.65 -17.24 10.88
C LEU A 141 -14.22 -17.00 10.34
N MET A 142 -13.47 -16.10 10.98
CA MET A 142 -12.11 -15.76 10.58
C MET A 142 -11.15 -16.96 10.65
N ILE A 143 -11.28 -17.81 11.67
CA ILE A 143 -10.47 -19.04 11.81
C ILE A 143 -10.72 -20.04 10.68
N ARG A 144 -11.93 -20.03 10.11
CA ARG A 144 -12.31 -20.87 8.96
C ARG A 144 -12.01 -20.20 7.61
N SER A 145 -11.16 -19.17 7.61
CA SER A 145 -10.81 -18.35 6.44
C SER A 145 -12.02 -17.72 5.73
N ARG A 146 -13.12 -17.50 6.47
CA ARG A 146 -14.30 -16.78 5.98
C ARG A 146 -14.16 -15.31 6.35
N PHE A 147 -13.38 -14.59 5.55
CA PHE A 147 -13.18 -13.15 5.71
C PHE A 147 -14.51 -12.42 5.58
N SER A 148 -14.92 -11.75 6.66
CA SER A 148 -16.19 -11.03 6.75
C SER A 148 -15.92 -9.53 6.88
N GLU A 149 -16.76 -8.72 6.25
CA GLU A 149 -16.78 -7.26 6.46
C GLU A 149 -16.95 -6.90 7.94
N ALA A 150 -17.68 -7.73 8.69
CA ALA A 150 -17.89 -7.55 10.13
C ALA A 150 -16.56 -7.55 10.92
N ALA A 151 -15.49 -8.14 10.40
CA ALA A 151 -14.18 -8.11 11.04
C ALA A 151 -13.64 -6.68 11.22
N PHE A 152 -14.06 -5.73 10.38
CA PHE A 152 -13.64 -4.33 10.47
C PHE A 152 -14.32 -3.57 11.61
N SER A 153 -15.43 -4.09 12.15
CA SER A 153 -16.09 -3.55 13.34
C SER A 153 -15.39 -3.92 14.66
N PHE A 154 -14.36 -4.78 14.62
CA PHE A 154 -13.60 -5.22 15.79
C PHE A 154 -12.14 -4.80 15.66
N PRO A 155 -11.75 -3.63 16.18
CA PRO A 155 -10.43 -3.05 15.93
C PRO A 155 -9.27 -3.94 16.36
N CYS A 156 -9.43 -4.72 17.43
CA CYS A 156 -8.40 -5.59 18.01
C CYS A 156 -7.08 -4.84 18.27
N ASN A 157 -7.16 -3.56 18.63
CA ASN A 157 -6.00 -2.69 18.86
C ASN A 157 -5.80 -2.34 20.33
N GLU A 158 -6.64 -2.86 21.24
CA GLU A 158 -6.66 -2.43 22.64
C GLU A 158 -5.33 -2.70 23.34
N ASP A 159 -4.70 -3.86 23.08
CA ASP A 159 -3.39 -4.17 23.65
C ASP A 159 -2.30 -3.25 23.09
N VAL A 160 -2.42 -2.87 21.81
CA VAL A 160 -1.47 -1.96 21.15
C VAL A 160 -1.55 -0.58 21.79
N LEU A 161 -2.77 -0.08 22.02
CA LEU A 161 -3.00 1.19 22.71
C LEU A 161 -2.60 1.12 24.19
N ALA A 162 -2.82 0.00 24.86
CA ALA A 162 -2.40 -0.21 26.24
C ALA A 162 -0.87 -0.21 26.41
N ALA A 163 -0.14 -0.77 25.45
CA ALA A 163 1.33 -0.81 25.47
C ALA A 163 1.99 0.50 24.98
N ALA A 164 1.25 1.36 24.28
CA ALA A 164 1.77 2.60 23.71
C ALA A 164 2.02 3.67 24.78
N LYS A 165 3.15 4.36 24.69
CA LYS A 165 3.44 5.58 25.45
C LYS A 165 2.72 6.80 24.88
N ALA A 166 2.61 6.84 23.55
CA ALA A 166 1.89 7.84 22.77
C ALA A 166 1.56 7.24 21.40
N VAL A 167 0.61 7.83 20.67
CA VAL A 167 0.22 7.40 19.33
C VAL A 167 0.47 8.50 18.31
N ILE A 168 1.03 8.12 17.17
CA ILE A 168 1.04 8.92 15.96
C ILE A 168 0.03 8.31 14.99
N GLY A 169 -0.83 9.17 14.43
CA GLY A 169 -1.78 8.82 13.38
C GLY A 169 -1.58 9.68 12.13
N HIS A 170 -2.01 9.14 10.98
CA HIS A 170 -1.93 9.83 9.69
C HIS A 170 -3.20 10.60 9.31
N SER A 171 -4.28 10.45 10.07
CA SER A 171 -5.58 11.09 9.87
C SER A 171 -6.18 11.51 11.21
N ARG A 172 -7.06 12.52 11.19
CA ARG A 172 -7.80 12.95 12.39
C ARG A 172 -8.78 11.88 12.84
N TYR A 173 -9.46 11.22 11.90
CA TYR A 173 -10.34 10.09 12.13
C TYR A 173 -9.67 9.04 13.02
N LEU A 174 -8.47 8.57 12.66
CA LEU A 174 -7.77 7.55 13.45
C LEU A 174 -7.52 8.06 14.87
N LEU A 175 -7.07 9.30 15.02
CA LEU A 175 -6.77 9.88 16.34
C LEU A 175 -8.03 10.09 17.19
N GLU A 176 -9.17 10.42 16.58
CA GLU A 176 -10.46 10.52 17.24
C GLU A 176 -10.94 9.14 17.72
N GLN A 177 -10.79 8.11 16.89
CA GLN A 177 -11.08 6.73 17.30
C GLN A 177 -10.18 6.28 18.46
N VAL A 178 -8.89 6.64 18.44
CA VAL A 178 -7.98 6.38 19.56
C VAL A 178 -8.39 7.16 20.81
N ALA A 179 -8.80 8.43 20.67
CA ALA A 179 -9.25 9.25 21.79
C ALA A 179 -10.53 8.71 22.45
N ALA A 180 -11.43 8.11 21.67
CA ALA A 180 -12.64 7.46 22.19
C ALA A 180 -12.32 6.24 23.09
N ILE A 181 -11.23 5.52 22.81
CA ILE A 181 -10.81 4.34 23.60
C ILE A 181 -9.87 4.74 24.75
N ARG A 182 -8.92 5.64 24.48
CA ARG A 182 -7.85 6.06 25.40
C ARG A 182 -7.71 7.59 25.40
N PRO A 183 -8.62 8.33 26.05
CA PRO A 183 -8.62 9.79 26.05
C PRO A 183 -7.34 10.38 26.68
N ASP A 184 -6.73 9.67 27.62
CA ASP A 184 -5.51 10.02 28.35
C ASP A 184 -4.21 9.86 27.53
N LEU A 185 -4.23 9.03 26.48
CA LEU A 185 -3.03 8.70 25.70
C LEU A 185 -2.61 9.89 24.83
N PRO A 186 -1.35 10.39 24.90
CA PRO A 186 -0.89 11.45 24.01
C PRO A 186 -0.97 11.03 22.54
N ARG A 187 -1.45 11.94 21.68
CA ARG A 187 -1.76 11.69 20.27
C ARG A 187 -1.17 12.80 19.40
N GLY A 188 -0.51 12.44 18.30
CA GLY A 188 0.07 13.37 17.34
C GLY A 188 -0.37 13.07 15.92
N LEU A 189 -0.81 14.11 15.19
CA LEU A 189 -1.10 14.02 13.76
C LEU A 189 0.19 14.22 12.97
N VAL A 190 0.63 13.19 12.27
CA VAL A 190 1.75 13.26 11.34
C VAL A 190 1.22 12.89 9.97
N PRO A 191 1.03 13.84 9.04
CA PRO A 191 0.61 13.52 7.68
C PRO A 191 1.54 12.48 7.06
N MET A 192 0.97 11.49 6.36
CA MET A 192 1.78 10.50 5.67
C MET A 192 2.51 11.18 4.50
N GLY A 193 3.83 11.30 4.61
CA GLY A 193 4.68 11.86 3.56
C GLY A 193 4.87 10.88 2.40
N VAL A 194 4.86 11.38 1.17
CA VAL A 194 5.19 10.61 -0.04
C VAL A 194 6.08 11.45 -0.97
N PRO A 195 6.98 10.83 -1.77
CA PRO A 195 7.64 11.52 -2.86
C PRO A 195 6.59 12.05 -3.84
N LEU A 196 6.73 13.32 -4.24
CA LEU A 196 5.86 13.90 -5.26
C LEU A 196 6.18 13.23 -6.61
N PRO A 197 5.24 12.52 -7.24
CA PRO A 197 5.52 11.82 -8.49
C PRO A 197 5.95 12.77 -9.61
N PRO A 198 6.83 12.34 -10.53
CA PRO A 198 7.16 13.11 -11.72
C PRO A 198 5.91 13.33 -12.58
N VAL A 199 5.89 14.44 -13.33
CA VAL A 199 4.85 14.66 -14.33
C VAL A 199 5.25 13.89 -15.58
N ILE A 200 4.44 12.90 -15.94
CA ILE A 200 4.62 12.09 -17.15
C ILE A 200 3.49 12.43 -18.11
N ASP A 201 3.84 12.69 -19.38
CA ASP A 201 2.85 12.92 -20.43
C ASP A 201 1.99 11.67 -20.64
N ARG A 202 0.67 11.88 -20.72
CA ARG A 202 -0.32 10.81 -20.87
C ARG A 202 -0.10 10.00 -22.14
N ASN A 203 0.17 10.65 -23.26
CA ASN A 203 0.28 10.00 -24.56
C ASN A 203 1.62 9.26 -24.69
N GLU A 204 2.69 9.77 -24.09
CA GLU A 204 3.95 9.04 -23.92
C GLU A 204 3.75 7.76 -23.09
N ALA A 205 3.13 7.86 -21.92
CA ALA A 205 2.86 6.69 -21.08
C ALA A 205 1.99 5.64 -21.80
N ARG A 206 0.97 6.08 -22.54
CA ARG A 206 0.14 5.18 -23.36
C ARG A 206 0.92 4.48 -24.46
N ARG A 207 1.82 5.18 -25.14
CA ARG A 207 2.70 4.57 -26.16
C ARG A 207 3.62 3.52 -25.53
N ARG A 208 4.23 3.81 -24.37
CA ARG A 208 5.06 2.83 -23.63
C ARG A 208 4.28 1.58 -23.21
N LEU A 209 3.00 1.72 -22.89
CA LEU A 209 2.13 0.64 -22.44
C LEU A 209 1.36 -0.06 -23.57
N GLY A 210 1.40 0.44 -24.80
CA GLY A 210 0.59 -0.07 -25.90
C GLY A 210 -0.92 0.19 -25.75
N ILE A 211 -1.30 1.24 -25.03
CA ILE A 211 -2.71 1.62 -24.80
C ILE A 211 -3.16 2.61 -25.89
N PRO A 212 -4.32 2.41 -26.54
CA PRO A 212 -4.83 3.35 -27.54
C PRO A 212 -5.02 4.78 -26.99
N LEU A 213 -4.63 5.80 -27.77
CA LEU A 213 -4.63 7.21 -27.32
C LEU A 213 -6.03 7.79 -27.07
N GLU A 214 -7.00 7.39 -27.90
CA GLU A 214 -8.37 7.92 -27.88
C GLU A 214 -9.30 7.15 -26.94
N ARG A 215 -8.91 5.95 -26.49
CA ARG A 215 -9.78 5.11 -25.69
C ARG A 215 -9.81 5.59 -24.23
N PRO A 216 -10.98 5.89 -23.64
CA PRO A 216 -11.06 6.25 -22.22
C PRO A 216 -10.51 5.14 -21.33
N LEU A 217 -9.66 5.51 -20.37
CA LEU A 217 -9.00 4.58 -19.46
C LEU A 217 -9.37 4.87 -18.01
N LEU A 218 -10.05 3.90 -17.40
CA LEU A 218 -10.28 3.83 -15.96
C LEU A 218 -9.21 2.92 -15.33
N ALA A 219 -8.70 3.24 -14.15
CA ALA A 219 -7.78 2.32 -13.47
C ALA A 219 -7.91 2.30 -11.95
N THR A 220 -7.70 1.11 -11.38
CA THR A 220 -7.57 0.88 -9.94
C THR A 220 -6.17 0.37 -9.63
N PHE A 221 -5.59 0.84 -8.52
CA PHE A 221 -4.19 0.59 -8.16
C PHE A 221 -4.02 -0.07 -6.79
N GLY A 222 -3.03 -0.95 -6.70
CA GLY A 222 -2.61 -1.66 -5.50
C GLY A 222 -3.12 -3.10 -5.46
N ASN A 223 -2.99 -3.76 -4.31
CA ASN A 223 -3.44 -5.14 -4.14
C ASN A 223 -4.97 -5.25 -4.35
N ILE A 224 -5.37 -6.00 -5.37
CA ILE A 224 -6.77 -6.17 -5.79
C ILE A 224 -7.44 -7.20 -4.89
N ASN A 225 -8.45 -6.77 -4.12
CA ASN A 225 -9.17 -7.60 -3.16
C ASN A 225 -10.63 -7.17 -3.05
N ALA A 226 -11.42 -7.88 -2.25
CA ALA A 226 -12.85 -7.60 -2.05
C ALA A 226 -13.12 -6.18 -1.51
N TRP A 227 -12.22 -5.65 -0.68
CA TRP A 227 -12.37 -4.35 -0.03
C TRP A 227 -12.13 -3.18 -0.98
N LYS A 228 -11.53 -3.41 -2.16
CA LYS A 228 -11.23 -2.36 -3.17
C LYS A 228 -12.43 -1.97 -4.04
N ARG A 229 -13.65 -2.42 -3.71
CA ARG A 229 -14.90 -2.11 -4.43
C ARG A 229 -14.76 -2.25 -5.95
N ILE A 230 -14.11 -3.33 -6.37
CA ILE A 230 -13.85 -3.61 -7.79
C ILE A 230 -15.16 -3.93 -8.53
N GLU A 231 -16.08 -4.67 -7.90
CA GLU A 231 -17.36 -5.00 -8.56
C GLU A 231 -18.19 -3.75 -8.92
N PRO A 232 -18.42 -2.76 -8.02
CA PRO A 232 -19.03 -1.48 -8.38
C PRO A 232 -18.32 -0.78 -9.55
N THR A 233 -16.98 -0.76 -9.54
CA THR A 233 -16.17 -0.22 -10.65
C THR A 233 -16.47 -0.91 -11.98
N LEU A 234 -16.54 -2.24 -11.98
CA LEU A 234 -16.83 -3.03 -13.19
C LEU A 234 -18.28 -2.88 -13.64
N ARG A 235 -19.24 -2.75 -12.72
CA ARG A 235 -20.63 -2.43 -13.04
C ARG A 235 -20.74 -1.05 -13.70
N ALA A 236 -20.02 -0.06 -13.19
CA ALA A 236 -19.96 1.26 -13.79
C ALA A 236 -19.33 1.22 -15.20
N LEU A 237 -18.25 0.45 -15.39
CA LEU A 237 -17.66 0.21 -16.71
C LEU A 237 -18.70 -0.38 -17.69
N SER A 238 -19.45 -1.39 -17.26
CA SER A 238 -20.51 -2.00 -18.08
C SER A 238 -21.58 -0.99 -18.46
N ALA A 239 -22.01 -0.13 -17.52
CA ALA A 239 -22.99 0.92 -17.77
C ALA A 239 -22.49 1.97 -18.78
N LEU A 240 -21.26 2.48 -18.61
CA LEU A 240 -20.65 3.43 -19.56
C LEU A 240 -20.58 2.86 -20.98
N ARG A 241 -20.24 1.57 -21.12
CA ARG A 241 -20.19 0.90 -22.43
C ARG A 241 -21.57 0.76 -23.08
N ARG A 242 -22.62 0.49 -22.29
CA ARG A 242 -24.01 0.48 -22.80
C ARG A 242 -24.47 1.86 -23.28
N GLU A 243 -23.90 2.93 -22.73
CA GLU A 243 -24.12 4.31 -23.15
C GLU A 243 -23.27 4.73 -24.37
N GLY A 244 -22.49 3.80 -24.95
CA GLY A 244 -21.66 4.06 -26.12
C GLY A 244 -20.25 4.61 -25.82
N ILE A 245 -19.87 4.71 -24.54
CA ILE A 245 -18.50 5.10 -24.14
C ILE A 245 -17.63 3.83 -24.14
N ASP A 246 -16.75 3.65 -25.14
CA ASP A 246 -15.83 2.51 -25.24
C ASP A 246 -14.66 2.57 -24.24
N ALA A 247 -14.97 2.75 -22.95
CA ALA A 247 -13.99 2.77 -21.88
C ALA A 247 -13.34 1.40 -21.67
N HIS A 248 -12.07 1.41 -21.27
CA HIS A 248 -11.30 0.26 -20.81
C HIS A 248 -10.94 0.44 -19.34
N CYS A 249 -10.89 -0.65 -18.58
CA CYS A 249 -10.47 -0.63 -17.18
C CYS A 249 -9.19 -1.45 -16.98
N VAL A 250 -8.19 -0.88 -16.30
CA VAL A 250 -6.97 -1.60 -15.93
C VAL A 250 -6.89 -1.74 -14.41
N LEU A 251 -6.74 -2.98 -13.95
CA LEU A 251 -6.52 -3.33 -12.55
C LEU A 251 -5.02 -3.57 -12.33
N VAL A 252 -4.36 -2.55 -11.78
CA VAL A 252 -2.90 -2.49 -11.62
C VAL A 252 -2.48 -2.99 -10.24
N GLY A 253 -2.08 -4.25 -10.17
CA GLY A 253 -1.56 -4.88 -8.96
C GLY A 253 -1.90 -6.37 -8.86
N SER A 254 -1.28 -7.03 -7.87
CA SER A 254 -1.54 -8.45 -7.58
C SER A 254 -3.01 -8.66 -7.17
N VAL A 255 -3.57 -9.80 -7.57
CA VAL A 255 -4.92 -10.21 -7.14
C VAL A 255 -4.81 -11.09 -5.92
N SER A 256 -5.58 -10.79 -4.89
CA SER A 256 -5.68 -11.64 -3.71
C SER A 256 -6.20 -13.03 -4.11
N PRO A 257 -5.57 -14.12 -3.62
CA PRO A 257 -6.00 -15.48 -3.94
C PRO A 257 -7.43 -15.78 -3.48
N ASN A 258 -7.94 -15.02 -2.50
CA ASN A 258 -9.28 -15.18 -1.96
C ASN A 258 -10.34 -14.32 -2.67
N TYR A 259 -9.97 -13.62 -3.76
CA TYR A 259 -10.88 -12.76 -4.50
C TYR A 259 -11.16 -13.33 -5.89
N ALA A 260 -12.40 -13.75 -6.14
CA ALA A 260 -12.85 -14.38 -7.38
C ALA A 260 -13.04 -13.37 -8.54
N LEU A 261 -12.04 -12.54 -8.81
CA LEU A 261 -12.09 -11.47 -9.81
C LEU A 261 -12.50 -11.97 -11.21
N LYS A 262 -11.95 -13.11 -11.63
CA LYS A 262 -12.25 -13.71 -12.95
C LYS A 262 -13.76 -13.96 -13.11
N SER A 263 -14.39 -14.56 -12.11
CA SER A 263 -15.84 -14.82 -12.10
C SER A 263 -16.67 -13.54 -12.15
N VAL A 264 -16.21 -12.45 -11.50
CA VAL A 264 -16.89 -11.14 -11.57
C VAL A 264 -16.79 -10.56 -12.99
N ILE A 265 -15.60 -10.58 -13.61
CA ILE A 265 -15.40 -10.09 -14.98
C ILE A 265 -16.26 -10.88 -15.98
N GLU A 266 -16.29 -12.22 -15.85
CA GLU A 266 -17.07 -13.11 -16.72
C GLU A 266 -18.57 -12.87 -16.59
N ARG A 267 -19.08 -12.80 -15.35
CA ARG A 267 -20.49 -12.53 -15.07
C ARG A 267 -20.98 -11.19 -15.65
N LEU A 268 -20.09 -10.20 -15.72
CA LEU A 268 -20.40 -8.88 -16.30
C LEU A 268 -20.11 -8.79 -17.80
N GLY A 269 -19.54 -9.83 -18.42
CA GLY A 269 -19.21 -9.84 -19.85
C GLY A 269 -18.10 -8.85 -20.24
N LEU A 270 -17.14 -8.60 -19.36
CA LEU A 270 -16.13 -7.53 -19.51
C LEU A 270 -14.74 -8.01 -19.91
N GLN A 271 -14.59 -9.25 -20.40
CA GLN A 271 -13.30 -9.86 -20.71
C GLN A 271 -12.47 -9.04 -21.73
N ALA A 272 -13.13 -8.39 -22.70
CA ALA A 272 -12.47 -7.53 -23.69
C ALA A 272 -12.26 -6.07 -23.23
N ALA A 273 -12.80 -5.71 -22.07
CA ALA A 273 -12.82 -4.35 -21.54
C ALA A 273 -12.00 -4.18 -20.25
N VAL A 274 -11.45 -5.28 -19.70
CA VAL A 274 -10.69 -5.27 -18.44
C VAL A 274 -9.34 -5.93 -18.64
N THR A 275 -8.27 -5.24 -18.23
CA THR A 275 -6.91 -5.80 -18.14
C THR A 275 -6.49 -5.92 -16.69
N VAL A 276 -5.91 -7.06 -16.30
CA VAL A 276 -5.33 -7.29 -14.97
C VAL A 276 -3.83 -7.46 -15.13
N THR A 277 -3.03 -6.58 -14.54
CA THR A 277 -1.58 -6.55 -14.80
C THR A 277 -0.79 -7.52 -13.93
N GLY A 278 -1.33 -7.90 -12.77
CA GLY A 278 -0.52 -8.46 -11.68
C GLY A 278 0.39 -7.39 -11.05
N TYR A 279 1.37 -7.83 -10.25
CA TYR A 279 2.38 -6.93 -9.71
C TYR A 279 3.17 -6.26 -10.83
N VAL A 280 3.39 -4.95 -10.72
CA VAL A 280 4.23 -4.19 -11.64
C VAL A 280 5.26 -3.40 -10.85
N GLU A 281 6.44 -3.24 -11.44
CA GLU A 281 7.48 -2.39 -10.87
C GLU A 281 7.07 -0.92 -10.85
N ARG A 282 7.80 -0.14 -10.05
CA ARG A 282 7.53 1.27 -9.78
C ARG A 282 7.40 2.13 -11.04
N SER A 283 8.31 1.97 -12.00
CA SER A 283 8.30 2.74 -13.25
C SER A 283 7.05 2.45 -14.09
N ARG A 284 6.69 1.17 -14.24
CA ARG A 284 5.44 0.78 -14.90
C ARG A 284 4.20 1.23 -14.14
N PHE A 285 4.23 1.21 -12.81
CA PHE A 285 3.14 1.76 -12.00
C PHE A 285 2.92 3.24 -12.35
N GLU A 286 3.97 4.05 -12.40
CA GLU A 286 3.90 5.47 -12.74
C GLU A 286 3.40 5.70 -14.17
N ASP A 287 3.80 4.85 -15.13
CA ASP A 287 3.23 4.86 -16.49
C ASP A 287 1.73 4.59 -16.50
N TYR A 288 1.26 3.59 -15.77
CA TYR A 288 -0.18 3.29 -15.70
C TYR A 288 -0.95 4.45 -15.06
N VAL A 289 -0.41 5.05 -13.99
CA VAL A 289 -1.01 6.25 -13.38
C VAL A 289 -1.10 7.35 -14.44
N ALA A 290 0.00 7.66 -15.14
CA ALA A 290 0.07 8.70 -16.16
C ALA A 290 -0.85 8.46 -17.36
N ALA A 291 -1.04 7.21 -17.78
CA ALA A 291 -1.91 6.85 -18.89
C ALA A 291 -3.42 6.95 -18.57
N THR A 292 -3.78 6.88 -17.28
CA THR A 292 -5.16 6.82 -16.79
C THR A 292 -5.86 8.17 -16.92
N ASP A 293 -7.12 8.15 -17.39
CA ASP A 293 -8.00 9.32 -17.49
C ASP A 293 -8.75 9.56 -16.18
N VAL A 294 -9.28 8.50 -15.55
CA VAL A 294 -9.96 8.57 -14.24
C VAL A 294 -9.49 7.43 -13.34
N CYS A 295 -8.94 7.76 -12.19
CA CYS A 295 -8.48 6.78 -11.21
C CYS A 295 -9.60 6.45 -10.21
N LEU A 296 -9.71 5.17 -9.84
CA LEU A 296 -10.61 4.72 -8.79
C LEU A 296 -9.78 4.17 -7.62
N ASN A 297 -9.91 4.78 -6.45
CA ASN A 297 -9.37 4.28 -5.19
C ASN A 297 -10.51 4.12 -4.19
N LEU A 298 -11.46 3.28 -4.58
CA LEU A 298 -12.62 2.96 -3.76
C LEU A 298 -12.26 1.91 -2.72
N ARG A 299 -12.89 2.02 -1.56
CA ARG A 299 -12.68 1.08 -0.47
C ARG A 299 -13.86 1.05 0.48
N TYR A 300 -14.34 -0.15 0.76
CA TYR A 300 -15.21 -0.41 1.89
C TYR A 300 -15.27 -1.90 2.22
N PRO A 301 -15.30 -2.28 3.52
CA PRO A 301 -15.07 -1.43 4.70
C PRO A 301 -13.61 -0.93 4.79
N THR A 302 -13.34 0.02 5.69
CA THR A 302 -12.00 0.56 5.94
C THR A 302 -11.43 0.06 7.26
N ALA A 303 -10.10 0.00 7.35
CA ALA A 303 -9.38 -0.23 8.60
C ALA A 303 -9.02 1.08 9.31
N GLY A 304 -9.58 2.22 8.90
CA GLY A 304 -9.15 3.55 9.34
C GLY A 304 -7.77 3.96 8.81
N GLU A 305 -7.32 3.38 7.69
CA GLU A 305 -5.97 3.57 7.15
C GLU A 305 -5.80 4.85 6.32
N THR A 306 -4.55 5.22 6.05
CA THR A 306 -4.20 6.20 5.00
C THR A 306 -3.56 5.49 3.80
N SER A 307 -4.04 5.77 2.58
CA SER A 307 -3.58 5.06 1.38
C SER A 307 -2.41 5.75 0.67
N ALA A 308 -1.23 5.11 0.68
CA ALA A 308 -0.07 5.63 -0.05
C ALA A 308 -0.27 5.61 -1.56
N SER A 309 -0.97 4.59 -2.08
CA SER A 309 -1.32 4.57 -3.50
C SER A 309 -2.23 5.75 -3.86
N LEU A 310 -3.24 6.08 -3.02
CA LEU A 310 -4.07 7.27 -3.24
C LEU A 310 -3.24 8.55 -3.31
N LEU A 311 -2.37 8.80 -2.32
CA LEU A 311 -1.53 10.00 -2.33
C LEU A 311 -0.63 10.09 -3.56
N ARG A 312 -0.19 8.96 -4.11
CA ARG A 312 0.57 8.94 -5.38
C ARG A 312 -0.31 9.25 -6.60
N LEU A 313 -1.57 8.82 -6.62
CA LEU A 313 -2.51 9.19 -7.68
C LEU A 313 -2.79 10.71 -7.66
N LEU A 314 -3.08 11.23 -6.46
CA LEU A 314 -3.29 12.66 -6.26
C LEU A 314 -2.03 13.46 -6.59
N GLY A 315 -0.86 13.00 -6.12
CA GLY A 315 0.44 13.60 -6.42
C GLY A 315 0.78 13.59 -7.90
N ALA A 316 0.37 12.57 -8.67
CA ALA A 316 0.50 12.54 -10.12
C ALA A 316 -0.51 13.45 -10.85
N GLY A 317 -1.37 14.15 -10.11
CA GLY A 317 -2.36 15.08 -10.64
C GLY A 317 -3.51 14.38 -11.36
N LYS A 318 -3.93 13.21 -10.87
CA LYS A 318 -5.01 12.43 -11.50
C LYS A 318 -6.36 12.68 -10.87
N PRO A 319 -7.42 12.92 -11.69
CA PRO A 319 -8.77 12.97 -11.16
C PRO A 319 -9.12 11.59 -10.59
N THR A 320 -9.47 11.57 -9.31
CA THR A 320 -9.57 10.33 -8.54
C THR A 320 -10.90 10.28 -7.78
N LEU A 321 -11.58 9.14 -7.89
CA LEU A 321 -12.75 8.80 -7.09
C LEU A 321 -12.31 8.03 -5.85
N VAL A 322 -12.86 8.40 -4.69
CA VAL A 322 -12.63 7.75 -3.40
C VAL A 322 -13.98 7.45 -2.73
N SER A 323 -14.02 6.42 -1.89
CA SER A 323 -15.22 6.17 -1.07
C SER A 323 -15.36 7.25 0.00
N ALA A 324 -16.57 7.76 0.20
CA ALA A 324 -16.90 8.79 1.19
C ALA A 324 -17.03 8.19 2.60
N VAL A 325 -15.93 7.65 3.13
CA VAL A 325 -15.91 6.93 4.41
C VAL A 325 -14.67 7.27 5.24
N ASP A 326 -14.85 7.38 6.56
CA ASP A 326 -13.78 7.48 7.54
C ASP A 326 -12.69 8.53 7.18
N ALA A 327 -11.41 8.15 7.23
CA ALA A 327 -10.28 9.02 6.91
C ALA A 327 -10.30 9.60 5.48
N PHE A 328 -11.03 8.99 4.54
CA PHE A 328 -11.15 9.52 3.18
C PHE A 328 -12.07 10.75 3.11
N CYS A 329 -12.97 10.93 4.09
CA CYS A 329 -13.80 12.13 4.22
C CYS A 329 -13.00 13.38 4.58
N GLU A 330 -11.77 13.24 5.09
CA GLU A 330 -10.88 14.37 5.40
C GLU A 330 -10.30 15.03 4.13
N LEU A 331 -10.36 14.34 2.98
CA LEU A 331 -9.89 14.90 1.73
C LEU A 331 -10.83 16.02 1.25
N PRO A 332 -10.28 17.18 0.82
CA PRO A 332 -11.10 18.28 0.33
C PRO A 332 -11.99 17.87 -0.86
N PRO A 333 -13.26 18.31 -0.94
CA PRO A 333 -14.17 17.97 -2.03
C PRO A 333 -13.70 18.44 -3.41
N ASP A 334 -12.79 19.40 -3.49
CA ASP A 334 -12.21 19.91 -4.72
C ASP A 334 -10.90 19.20 -5.11
N VAL A 335 -10.43 18.24 -4.30
CA VAL A 335 -9.23 17.41 -4.53
C VAL A 335 -9.60 16.01 -5.04
N VAL A 336 -10.74 15.47 -4.61
CA VAL A 336 -11.25 14.15 -5.01
C VAL A 336 -12.75 14.17 -5.26
N ALA A 337 -13.24 13.23 -6.07
CA ALA A 337 -14.67 12.94 -6.14
C ALA A 337 -15.02 11.89 -5.08
N GLN A 338 -15.88 12.25 -4.12
CA GLN A 338 -16.33 11.34 -3.07
C GLN A 338 -17.56 10.56 -3.52
N VAL A 339 -17.51 9.23 -3.38
CA VAL A 339 -18.58 8.30 -3.73
C VAL A 339 -19.15 7.71 -2.45
N ASP A 340 -20.40 8.02 -2.14
CA ASP A 340 -21.11 7.41 -1.02
C ASP A 340 -21.21 5.88 -1.20
N VAL A 341 -21.10 5.15 -0.10
CA VAL A 341 -21.12 3.69 -0.10
C VAL A 341 -22.49 3.20 0.33
N ASP A 342 -23.45 3.38 -0.56
CA ASP A 342 -24.86 3.01 -0.40
C ASP A 342 -25.41 2.35 -1.68
N GLU A 343 -26.75 2.23 -1.81
CA GLU A 343 -27.39 1.70 -3.01
C GLU A 343 -27.07 2.48 -4.31
N CYS A 344 -26.67 3.75 -4.21
CA CYS A 344 -26.39 4.64 -5.33
C CYS A 344 -24.91 4.66 -5.73
N GLU A 345 -24.03 3.91 -5.04
CA GLU A 345 -22.58 3.93 -5.26
C GLU A 345 -22.21 3.74 -6.75
N THR A 346 -22.80 2.73 -7.42
CA THR A 346 -22.50 2.46 -8.84
C THR A 346 -22.95 3.62 -9.75
N ASP A 347 -24.12 4.19 -9.49
CA ASP A 347 -24.66 5.29 -10.30
C ASP A 347 -23.83 6.56 -10.15
N MET A 348 -23.31 6.84 -8.95
CA MET A 348 -22.36 7.92 -8.72
C MET A 348 -21.04 7.70 -9.44
N ILE A 349 -20.47 6.48 -9.40
CA ILE A 349 -19.25 6.17 -10.16
C ILE A 349 -19.47 6.44 -11.65
N VAL A 350 -20.61 6.00 -12.21
CA VAL A 350 -20.96 6.27 -13.61
C VAL A 350 -21.07 7.77 -13.86
N ALA A 351 -21.77 8.52 -13.02
CA ALA A 351 -21.98 9.95 -13.18
C ALA A 351 -20.65 10.72 -13.15
N TYR A 352 -19.77 10.43 -12.21
CA TYR A 352 -18.45 11.04 -12.11
C TYR A 352 -17.57 10.68 -13.31
N CYS A 353 -17.47 9.40 -13.68
CA CYS A 353 -16.70 8.98 -14.84
C CYS A 353 -17.21 9.66 -16.11
N ARG A 354 -18.52 9.67 -16.35
CA ARG A 354 -19.13 10.35 -17.51
C ARG A 354 -18.78 11.83 -17.53
N ARG A 355 -18.91 12.52 -16.40
CA ARG A 355 -18.64 13.95 -16.31
C ARG A 355 -17.17 14.27 -16.55
N LEU A 356 -16.25 13.52 -15.93
CA LEU A 356 -14.80 13.73 -16.05
C LEU A 356 -14.29 13.37 -17.45
N LEU A 357 -14.85 12.35 -18.10
CA LEU A 357 -14.50 11.99 -19.47
C LEU A 357 -15.05 12.98 -20.51
N ALA A 358 -16.21 13.59 -20.24
CA ALA A 358 -16.83 14.58 -21.14
C ALA A 358 -16.27 16.01 -20.98
N ASP A 359 -15.65 16.33 -19.84
CA ASP A 359 -15.12 17.66 -19.54
C ASP A 359 -13.63 17.59 -19.13
N PRO A 360 -12.70 17.62 -20.10
CA PRO A 360 -11.27 17.57 -19.84
C PRO A 360 -10.76 18.73 -18.98
N ALA A 361 -11.40 19.91 -19.05
CA ALA A 361 -11.00 21.07 -18.25
C ALA A 361 -11.31 20.84 -16.77
N LEU A 362 -12.48 20.28 -16.46
CA LEU A 362 -12.83 19.88 -15.10
C LEU A 362 -11.89 18.78 -14.58
N ALA A 363 -11.61 17.76 -15.38
CA ALA A 363 -10.68 16.69 -15.01
C ALA A 363 -9.27 17.23 -14.71
N ALA A 364 -8.76 18.13 -15.56
CA ALA A 364 -7.48 18.79 -15.37
C ALA A 364 -7.47 19.67 -14.11
N ALA A 365 -8.54 20.42 -13.84
CA ALA A 365 -8.64 21.26 -12.65
C ALA A 365 -8.68 20.44 -11.35
N LEU A 366 -9.42 19.33 -11.33
CA LEU A 366 -9.45 18.39 -10.20
C LEU A 366 -8.06 17.78 -9.95
N GLY A 367 -7.41 17.31 -11.02
CA GLY A 367 -6.04 16.78 -10.96
C GLY A 367 -5.00 17.80 -10.47
N ALA A 368 -5.06 19.05 -10.95
CA ALA A 368 -4.15 20.10 -10.52
C ALA A 368 -4.29 20.41 -9.03
N ARG A 369 -5.52 20.51 -8.52
CA ARG A 369 -5.78 20.70 -7.08
C ARG A 369 -5.30 19.50 -6.25
N ALA A 370 -5.53 18.28 -6.73
CA ALA A 370 -5.02 17.07 -6.09
C ALA A 370 -3.49 17.06 -5.95
N ARG A 371 -2.77 17.43 -7.01
CA ARG A 371 -1.31 17.52 -6.97
C ARG A 371 -0.82 18.60 -6.01
N ALA A 372 -1.45 19.78 -6.04
CA ALA A 372 -1.12 20.89 -5.15
C ALA A 372 -1.33 20.53 -3.67
N TYR A 373 -2.43 19.82 -3.37
CA TYR A 373 -2.72 19.30 -2.04
C TYR A 373 -1.61 18.37 -1.54
N VAL A 374 -1.20 17.37 -2.33
CA VAL A 374 -0.11 16.45 -1.94
C VAL A 374 1.22 17.19 -1.77
N ALA A 375 1.55 18.09 -2.70
CA ALA A 375 2.79 18.87 -2.67
C ALA A 375 2.89 19.80 -1.45
N THR A 376 1.77 20.13 -0.80
CA THR A 376 1.72 21.02 0.36
C THR A 376 1.56 20.24 1.66
N ASN A 377 0.65 19.26 1.70
CA ASN A 377 0.20 18.62 2.93
C ASN A 377 0.85 17.26 3.21
N HIS A 378 1.41 16.60 2.19
CA HIS A 378 1.93 15.23 2.29
C HIS A 378 3.41 15.14 1.91
N THR A 379 4.20 16.14 2.31
CA THR A 379 5.63 16.20 2.02
C THR A 379 6.45 15.38 3.00
N LEU A 380 7.53 14.75 2.53
CA LEU A 380 8.47 14.03 3.39
C LEU A 380 9.17 14.93 4.43
N PRO A 381 9.64 16.15 4.09
CA PRO A 381 10.11 17.12 5.09
C PRO A 381 9.06 17.49 6.13
N GLY A 382 7.80 17.66 5.71
CA GLY A 382 6.68 17.98 6.61
C GLY A 382 6.38 16.85 7.58
N ALA A 383 6.30 15.61 7.08
CA ALA A 383 6.10 14.41 7.89
C ALA A 383 7.22 14.21 8.92
N ALA A 384 8.49 14.34 8.50
CA ALA A 384 9.64 14.24 9.39
C ALA A 384 9.63 15.30 10.49
N ARG A 385 9.33 16.56 10.12
CA ARG A 385 9.22 17.68 11.06
C ARG A 385 8.09 17.49 12.07
N ALA A 386 6.92 17.03 11.62
CA ALA A 386 5.78 16.75 12.48
C ALA A 386 6.09 15.60 13.45
N MET A 387 6.71 14.53 12.97
CA MET A 387 7.11 13.39 13.81
C MET A 387 8.10 13.82 14.89
N ILE A 388 9.20 14.50 14.53
CA ILE A 388 10.20 14.91 15.52
C ILE A 388 9.65 15.96 16.48
N GLY A 389 8.77 16.85 16.01
CA GLY A 389 8.07 17.82 16.87
C GLY A 389 7.24 17.12 17.93
N PHE A 390 6.42 16.14 17.54
CA PHE A 390 5.62 15.37 18.47
C PHE A 390 6.47 14.53 19.45
N LEU A 391 7.56 13.93 18.98
CA LEU A 391 8.49 13.25 19.88
C LEU A 391 9.11 14.21 20.89
N ALA A 392 9.48 15.43 20.48
CA ALA A 392 10.00 16.42 21.40
C ALA A 392 8.99 16.80 22.48
N GLU A 393 7.70 16.94 22.15
CA GLU A 393 6.63 17.17 23.12
C GLU A 393 6.49 15.99 24.10
N VAL A 394 6.38 14.77 23.59
CA VAL A 394 6.16 13.56 24.41
C VAL A 394 7.32 13.28 25.38
N TYR A 395 8.56 13.59 24.98
CA TYR A 395 9.76 13.32 25.77
C TYR A 395 10.37 14.56 26.44
N GLY A 396 9.74 15.74 26.30
CA GLY A 396 10.22 16.98 26.90
C GLY A 396 11.56 17.47 26.33
N TRP A 397 11.83 17.19 25.06
CA TRP A 397 13.06 17.66 24.40
C TRP A 397 12.93 19.14 24.00
N PRO A 398 14.06 19.85 23.86
CA PRO A 398 14.05 21.17 23.22
C PRO A 398 13.50 21.10 21.79
N ALA A 399 13.06 22.26 21.27
CA ALA A 399 12.58 22.38 19.90
C ALA A 399 13.56 21.73 18.89
N PRO A 400 13.08 20.83 18.00
CA PRO A 400 13.93 20.14 17.06
C PRO A 400 14.72 21.10 16.16
N ARG A 401 15.99 20.80 15.94
CA ARG A 401 16.88 21.54 15.03
C ARG A 401 17.46 20.57 14.01
N LEU A 402 17.72 21.09 12.82
CA LEU A 402 18.41 20.32 11.78
C LEU A 402 19.86 20.05 12.24
N LEU A 403 20.20 18.77 12.33
CA LEU A 403 21.56 18.25 12.42
C LEU A 403 22.24 18.24 11.05
N ARG A 404 21.43 18.15 9.98
CA ARG A 404 21.86 18.08 8.58
C ARG A 404 20.97 18.96 7.73
N ALA A 405 21.57 19.73 6.83
CA ALA A 405 20.83 20.60 5.91
C ALA A 405 20.04 19.79 4.88
N GLU A 406 20.65 18.72 4.35
CA GLU A 406 20.09 17.87 3.30
C GLU A 406 19.67 16.49 3.85
N PRO A 407 18.66 15.84 3.22
CA PRO A 407 18.32 14.45 3.53
C PRO A 407 19.48 13.51 3.15
N LEU A 408 19.54 12.34 3.78
CA LEU A 408 20.62 11.37 3.53
C LEU A 408 20.63 10.81 2.09
N TRP A 409 19.45 10.68 1.49
CA TRP A 409 19.24 10.39 0.07
C TRP A 409 17.89 10.96 -0.39
N ASP A 410 17.70 11.06 -1.71
CA ASP A 410 16.41 11.38 -2.31
C ASP A 410 15.66 10.09 -2.64
N PRO A 411 14.47 9.85 -2.07
CA PRO A 411 13.66 8.69 -2.40
C PRO A 411 12.85 8.86 -3.69
N ALA A 412 12.81 10.05 -4.30
CA ALA A 412 12.23 10.20 -5.62
C ALA A 412 13.02 9.37 -6.65
N PRO A 413 12.35 8.68 -7.59
CA PRO A 413 13.06 7.98 -8.65
C PRO A 413 13.87 9.00 -9.46
N PRO A 414 15.11 8.66 -9.88
CA PRO A 414 15.81 9.49 -10.85
C PRO A 414 14.94 9.60 -12.10
N LEU A 415 14.71 10.83 -12.59
CA LEU A 415 14.05 11.05 -13.87
C LEU A 415 14.83 10.26 -14.92
N ALA A 416 14.22 9.23 -15.50
CA ALA A 416 14.83 8.54 -16.63
C ALA A 416 15.11 9.60 -17.70
N PRO A 417 16.34 9.66 -18.27
CA PRO A 417 16.58 10.54 -19.39
C PRO A 417 15.57 10.22 -20.47
N VAL A 418 14.95 11.25 -21.06
CA VAL A 418 14.13 11.10 -22.26
C VAL A 418 15.04 10.51 -23.33
N THR A 419 15.01 9.20 -23.50
CA THR A 419 15.66 8.55 -24.62
C THR A 419 14.89 8.98 -25.85
N SER A 420 15.50 9.81 -26.70
CA SER A 420 15.10 9.99 -28.10
C SER A 420 14.74 8.63 -28.70
N PRO A 421 13.74 8.54 -29.60
CA PRO A 421 13.25 7.28 -30.09
C PRO A 421 14.43 6.45 -30.60
N ALA A 422 14.72 5.37 -29.90
CA ALA A 422 15.70 4.41 -30.36
C ALA A 422 15.22 3.92 -31.72
N SER A 423 16.14 3.91 -32.70
CA SER A 423 15.99 3.17 -33.94
C SER A 423 15.38 1.79 -33.65
N PRO A 424 14.52 1.27 -34.55
CA PRO A 424 13.69 0.11 -34.26
C PRO A 424 14.52 -1.00 -33.65
N ALA A 425 14.17 -1.34 -32.41
CA ALA A 425 14.77 -2.46 -31.70
C ALA A 425 14.59 -3.71 -32.57
N GLN A 426 15.68 -4.47 -32.72
CA GLN A 426 15.61 -5.82 -33.25
C GLN A 426 14.51 -6.60 -32.50
N PRO A 427 13.73 -7.43 -33.20
CA PRO A 427 12.60 -8.12 -32.61
C PRO A 427 13.03 -8.87 -31.35
N ALA A 428 12.40 -8.52 -30.22
CA ALA A 428 12.52 -9.27 -28.99
C ALA A 428 12.21 -10.74 -29.28
N ALA A 429 13.06 -11.64 -28.79
CA ALA A 429 12.84 -13.07 -28.89
C ALA A 429 11.41 -13.38 -28.42
N ALA A 430 10.63 -14.02 -29.29
CA ALA A 430 9.24 -14.36 -29.03
C ALA A 430 9.13 -15.10 -27.68
N SER A 431 8.16 -14.71 -26.85
CA SER A 431 7.83 -15.49 -25.66
C SER A 431 7.51 -16.93 -26.08
N PRO A 432 8.09 -17.95 -25.42
CA PRO A 432 7.87 -19.33 -25.83
C PRO A 432 6.39 -19.68 -25.79
N SER A 433 5.92 -20.44 -26.79
CA SER A 433 4.51 -20.84 -26.90
C SER A 433 4.05 -21.59 -25.64
N LEU A 434 2.74 -21.62 -25.38
CA LEU A 434 2.16 -22.37 -24.26
C LEU A 434 2.56 -23.87 -24.29
N LEU A 435 2.77 -24.42 -25.49
CA LEU A 435 3.24 -25.79 -25.69
C LEU A 435 4.69 -25.97 -25.19
N VAL A 436 5.58 -25.03 -25.52
CA VAL A 436 6.98 -25.02 -25.05
C VAL A 436 7.05 -24.87 -23.53
N GLN A 437 6.22 -24.01 -22.95
CA GLN A 437 6.16 -23.84 -21.49
C GLN A 437 5.64 -25.09 -20.77
N ALA A 438 4.61 -25.75 -21.31
CA ALA A 438 4.07 -26.98 -20.74
C ALA A 438 5.08 -28.14 -20.82
N ALA A 439 5.77 -28.30 -21.95
CA ALA A 439 6.79 -29.32 -22.13
C ALA A 439 8.02 -29.09 -21.24
N ALA A 440 8.46 -27.83 -21.07
CA ALA A 440 9.55 -27.49 -20.16
C ALA A 440 9.19 -27.83 -18.69
N ARG A 441 7.94 -27.60 -18.29
CA ARG A 441 7.46 -27.94 -16.94
C ARG A 441 7.40 -29.45 -16.70
N ALA A 442 6.88 -30.20 -17.67
CA ALA A 442 6.85 -31.67 -17.59
C ALA A 442 8.25 -32.27 -17.59
N ALA A 443 9.19 -31.71 -18.35
CA ALA A 443 10.60 -32.12 -18.35
C ALA A 443 11.26 -31.89 -16.98
N ALA A 444 11.01 -30.73 -16.36
CA ALA A 444 11.51 -30.44 -15.01
C ALA A 444 10.91 -31.38 -13.94
N GLU A 445 9.64 -31.77 -14.07
CA GLU A 445 8.97 -32.69 -13.14
C GLU A 445 9.54 -34.11 -13.16
N ILE A 446 10.10 -34.55 -14.29
CA ILE A 446 10.80 -35.84 -14.41
C ILE A 446 12.31 -35.72 -14.16
N GLY A 447 12.77 -34.56 -13.69
CA GLY A 447 14.15 -34.33 -13.25
C GLY A 447 15.14 -33.96 -14.36
N LEU A 448 14.67 -33.61 -15.56
CA LEU A 448 15.54 -33.09 -16.62
C LEU A 448 16.00 -31.68 -16.29
N THR A 449 17.28 -31.44 -16.54
CA THR A 449 17.96 -30.16 -16.36
C THR A 449 18.45 -29.62 -17.71
N GLU A 450 18.93 -28.38 -17.71
CA GLU A 450 19.51 -27.74 -18.89
C GLU A 450 20.75 -28.48 -19.44
N ASP A 451 21.39 -29.32 -18.64
CA ASP A 451 22.54 -30.14 -19.03
C ASP A 451 22.13 -31.41 -19.81
N ASP A 452 20.85 -31.81 -19.77
CA ASP A 452 20.31 -33.01 -20.44
C ASP A 452 19.99 -32.76 -21.93
N THR A 453 20.97 -32.18 -22.63
CA THR A 453 20.82 -31.62 -23.98
C THR A 453 20.29 -32.60 -25.03
N ALA A 454 20.57 -33.90 -24.92
CA ALA A 454 20.07 -34.91 -25.85
C ALA A 454 18.55 -35.14 -25.70
N ALA A 455 18.07 -35.21 -24.46
CA ALA A 455 16.65 -35.37 -24.16
C ALA A 455 15.87 -34.08 -24.50
N LEU A 456 16.42 -32.92 -24.15
CA LEU A 456 15.83 -31.63 -24.49
C LEU A 456 15.73 -31.39 -26.00
N ARG A 457 16.73 -31.82 -26.79
CA ARG A 457 16.65 -31.77 -28.26
C ARG A 457 15.55 -32.68 -28.82
N SER A 458 15.35 -33.86 -28.22
CA SER A 458 14.29 -34.77 -28.65
C SER A 458 12.90 -34.19 -28.35
N VAL A 459 12.74 -33.57 -27.18
CA VAL A 459 11.51 -32.84 -26.81
C VAL A 459 11.25 -31.67 -27.76
N ALA A 460 12.27 -30.86 -28.06
CA ALA A 460 12.18 -29.75 -28.99
C ALA A 460 11.75 -30.21 -30.39
N ALA A 461 12.38 -31.26 -30.93
CA ALA A 461 12.01 -31.81 -32.24
C ALA A 461 10.55 -32.29 -32.31
N ARG A 462 9.99 -32.83 -31.21
CA ARG A 462 8.58 -33.23 -31.15
C ARG A 462 7.61 -32.07 -30.99
N ILE A 463 8.04 -30.99 -30.32
CA ILE A 463 7.27 -29.75 -30.24
C ILE A 463 7.19 -29.10 -31.62
N ASP A 464 8.30 -29.07 -32.38
CA ASP A 464 8.36 -28.52 -33.74
C ASP A 464 7.50 -29.30 -34.74
N GLU A 465 7.29 -30.60 -34.54
CA GLU A 465 6.34 -31.40 -35.33
C GLU A 465 4.86 -31.07 -35.05
N LEU A 466 4.56 -30.41 -33.93
CA LEU A 466 3.20 -30.11 -33.43
C LEU A 466 2.79 -28.64 -33.58
N THR A 467 3.71 -27.76 -33.98
CA THR A 467 3.51 -26.31 -34.19
C THR A 467 3.75 -25.95 -35.63
#